data_AF-A0A564FWY7-F1
#
_entry.id   AF-A0A564FWY7-F1
#
_cell.length_a   1.000
_cell.length_b   1.000
_cell.length_c   1.000
_cell.angle_alpha   90.00
_cell.angle_beta   90.00
_cell.angle_gamma   90.00
#
_symmetry.space_group_name_H-M   'P 1'
#
loop_
_entity.id
_entity.type
_entity.pdbx_description
1 polymer ?
#
loop_
_entity_poly.entity_id
_entity_poly.type
_entity_poly.pdbx_seq_one_letter_code
_entity_poly.pdbx_strand_id
1 'polypeptide(L)'
;MPGHVATPGGRGGGAGVLAAVRAGQVEPTAGSVTYGGYDRRSFAPAARARRIAYAAGEAILVEGPLRKNLLYGAASPPGDEDLVDLLRLVGLDTLVYARGLTGRVDPAAEPELARAIVAARARMRDALRAERAERLVEPFDPALYNHQADLGENILFGEPVGPAFARARLARHPYLRAVLEAEGLVRPLTEIGLAVARNSVEIFSDLPNDHPLFDAFSLFPASERGYFEDLVVRQPDATLRRGPGGQRDRERLIGLALRYSETRHRFGLMDEALEERIVAARHSFARMLPAPLRGAVEFYDPDRVNPAASLEENLLFGRVSTGEAGAEARVRTLVRRVLAEEGLEGQVYRLGLDSRVEPGAAVGLTEGALGPRERVAVDLVRCLVRRPDILVVAILLEERKPENFRERLAALRAARAGRGLIVCLPDAIEPAELPDFDAVIHVAGNALVDA
;
A
#
# COMPACT_ATOMS: atom_id res chain seq x y z
N MET A 1 -36.59 -22.46 -10.55
CA MET A 1 -35.91 -22.16 -9.27
C MET A 1 -34.64 -21.38 -9.54
N PRO A 2 -34.09 -20.62 -8.58
CA PRO A 2 -32.77 -20.01 -8.77
C PRO A 2 -31.75 -21.12 -9.02
N GLY A 3 -31.01 -21.01 -10.12
CA GLY A 3 -30.00 -22.00 -10.54
C GLY A 3 -28.70 -21.31 -10.96
N HIS A 4 -27.64 -22.10 -10.98
CA HIS A 4 -26.30 -21.74 -11.39
C HIS A 4 -26.03 -22.29 -12.80
N VAL A 5 -25.70 -21.40 -13.72
CA VAL A 5 -25.48 -21.72 -15.14
C VAL A 5 -24.05 -21.39 -15.53
N ALA A 6 -23.38 -22.32 -16.20
CA ALA A 6 -22.07 -22.10 -16.80
C ALA A 6 -22.22 -21.88 -18.31
N THR A 7 -21.41 -20.95 -18.85
CA THR A 7 -21.25 -20.75 -20.29
C THR A 7 -19.75 -20.88 -20.60
N PRO A 8 -19.29 -22.03 -21.11
CA PRO A 8 -17.90 -22.21 -21.50
C PRO A 8 -17.57 -21.35 -22.71
N GLY A 9 -16.32 -20.89 -22.80
CA GLY A 9 -15.81 -20.17 -23.95
C GLY A 9 -15.20 -18.82 -23.57
N GLY A 10 -13.95 -18.61 -23.98
CA GLY A 10 -13.16 -17.43 -23.71
C GLY A 10 -13.35 -16.32 -24.74
N ARG A 11 -12.31 -15.50 -24.90
CA ARG A 11 -12.41 -14.27 -25.68
C ARG A 11 -12.73 -14.58 -27.15
N GLY A 12 -13.86 -14.07 -27.64
CA GLY A 12 -14.30 -14.22 -29.03
C GLY A 12 -15.25 -15.38 -29.29
N GLY A 13 -15.52 -16.26 -28.31
CA GLY A 13 -16.40 -17.43 -28.47
C GLY A 13 -17.91 -17.16 -28.36
N GLY A 14 -18.33 -15.89 -28.21
CA GLY A 14 -19.74 -15.51 -28.09
C GLY A 14 -20.33 -15.61 -26.67
N ALA A 15 -19.68 -16.30 -25.74
CA ALA A 15 -20.12 -16.44 -24.34
C ALA A 15 -20.35 -15.08 -23.65
N GLY A 16 -19.40 -14.15 -23.80
CA GLY A 16 -19.53 -12.79 -23.25
C GLY A 16 -20.68 -11.98 -23.87
N VAL A 17 -20.97 -12.18 -25.16
CA VAL A 17 -22.10 -11.55 -25.84
C VAL A 17 -23.41 -12.12 -25.31
N LEU A 18 -23.51 -13.45 -25.17
CA LEU A 18 -24.68 -14.09 -24.57
C LEU A 18 -24.90 -13.63 -23.12
N ALA A 19 -23.84 -13.49 -22.33
CA ALA A 19 -23.90 -12.96 -20.98
C ALA A 19 -24.41 -11.50 -20.97
N ALA A 20 -23.91 -10.65 -21.86
CA ALA A 20 -24.37 -9.28 -22.02
C ALA A 20 -25.85 -9.20 -22.45
N VAL A 21 -26.28 -10.09 -23.35
CA VAL A 21 -27.68 -10.22 -23.77
C VAL A 21 -28.55 -10.69 -22.61
N ARG A 22 -28.13 -11.66 -21.80
CA ARG A 22 -28.90 -12.12 -20.62
C ARG A 22 -29.00 -11.03 -19.55
N ALA A 23 -27.91 -10.31 -19.33
CA ALA A 23 -27.84 -9.21 -18.37
C ALA A 23 -28.54 -7.92 -18.82
N GLY A 24 -28.89 -7.83 -20.10
CA GLY A 24 -29.56 -6.68 -20.69
C GLY A 24 -28.70 -5.46 -20.92
N GLN A 25 -27.41 -5.70 -21.15
CA GLN A 25 -26.50 -4.70 -21.69
C GLN A 25 -26.57 -4.64 -23.22
N VAL A 26 -26.97 -5.74 -23.84
CA VAL A 26 -27.19 -5.85 -25.30
C VAL A 26 -28.61 -6.33 -25.54
N GLU A 27 -29.32 -5.68 -26.46
CA GLU A 27 -30.65 -6.10 -26.89
C GLU A 27 -30.53 -7.12 -28.04
N PRO A 28 -31.36 -8.18 -28.06
CA PRO A 28 -31.36 -9.13 -29.16
C PRO A 28 -31.93 -8.47 -30.43
N THR A 29 -31.33 -8.78 -31.59
CA THR A 29 -31.82 -8.31 -32.89
C THR A 29 -33.19 -8.91 -33.25
N ALA A 30 -33.46 -10.14 -32.78
CA ALA A 30 -34.73 -10.84 -32.95
C ALA A 30 -35.05 -11.70 -31.72
N GLY A 31 -36.33 -11.93 -31.45
CA GLY A 31 -36.81 -12.67 -30.28
C GLY A 31 -37.00 -11.80 -29.04
N SER A 32 -37.09 -12.44 -27.86
CA SER A 32 -37.25 -11.74 -26.59
C SER A 32 -36.50 -12.44 -25.46
N VAL A 33 -36.03 -11.67 -24.47
CA VAL A 33 -35.49 -12.18 -23.21
C VAL A 33 -36.49 -11.86 -22.12
N THR A 34 -36.95 -12.88 -21.40
CA THR A 34 -37.95 -12.73 -20.34
C THR A 34 -37.33 -12.90 -18.95
N TYR A 35 -37.91 -12.22 -17.97
CA TYR A 35 -37.62 -12.39 -16.54
C TYR A 35 -38.93 -12.71 -15.82
N GLY A 36 -39.03 -13.92 -15.26
CA GLY A 36 -40.28 -14.38 -14.64
C GLY A 36 -41.48 -14.40 -15.60
N GLY A 37 -41.25 -14.66 -16.89
CA GLY A 37 -42.29 -14.66 -17.93
C GLY A 37 -42.60 -13.31 -18.56
N TYR A 38 -42.11 -12.19 -17.99
CA TYR A 38 -42.31 -10.86 -18.54
C TYR A 38 -41.14 -10.46 -19.44
N ASP A 39 -41.42 -9.82 -20.57
CA ASP A 39 -40.38 -9.25 -21.43
C ASP A 39 -39.54 -8.26 -20.61
N ARG A 40 -38.22 -8.45 -20.62
CA ARG A 40 -37.29 -7.61 -19.85
C ARG A 40 -37.42 -6.12 -20.21
N ARG A 41 -37.78 -5.80 -21.45
CA ARG A 41 -37.94 -4.42 -21.94
C ARG A 41 -39.09 -3.68 -21.24
N SER A 42 -40.04 -4.41 -20.66
CA SER A 42 -41.17 -3.82 -19.90
C SER A 42 -40.75 -3.25 -18.54
N PHE A 43 -39.61 -3.64 -17.99
CA PHE A 43 -39.13 -3.15 -16.70
C PHE A 43 -38.36 -1.83 -16.84
N ALA A 44 -38.61 -0.88 -15.93
CA ALA A 44 -37.80 0.32 -15.81
C ALA A 44 -36.30 0.00 -15.57
N PRO A 45 -35.34 0.77 -16.12
CA PRO A 45 -33.91 0.47 -16.01
C PRO A 45 -33.41 0.23 -14.57
N ALA A 46 -33.82 1.06 -13.62
CA ALA A 46 -33.45 0.89 -12.21
C ALA A 46 -34.03 -0.41 -11.60
N ALA A 47 -35.25 -0.80 -12.03
CA ALA A 47 -35.88 -2.03 -11.58
C ALA A 47 -35.19 -3.28 -12.15
N ARG A 48 -34.61 -3.18 -13.36
CA ARG A 48 -33.76 -4.24 -13.93
C ARG A 48 -32.41 -4.34 -13.23
N ALA A 49 -31.73 -3.21 -13.04
CA ALA A 49 -30.39 -3.15 -12.43
C ALA A 49 -30.35 -3.62 -10.96
N ARG A 50 -31.50 -3.63 -10.27
CA ARG A 50 -31.68 -4.26 -8.95
C ARG A 50 -31.87 -5.77 -9.00
N ARG A 51 -32.46 -6.30 -10.06
CA ARG A 51 -32.76 -7.73 -10.22
C ARG A 51 -31.62 -8.50 -10.87
N ILE A 52 -30.95 -7.88 -11.84
CA ILE A 52 -29.87 -8.48 -12.61
C ILE A 52 -28.64 -7.57 -12.51
N ALA A 53 -27.54 -8.11 -11.98
CA ALA A 53 -26.25 -7.44 -11.97
C ALA A 53 -25.32 -8.11 -13.00
N TYR A 54 -24.47 -7.30 -13.62
CA TYR A 54 -23.52 -7.72 -14.64
C TYR A 54 -22.12 -7.29 -14.24
N ALA A 55 -21.25 -8.26 -13.97
CA ALA A 55 -19.83 -8.05 -13.69
C ALA A 55 -19.04 -8.42 -14.94
N ALA A 56 -18.45 -7.44 -15.61
CA ALA A 56 -17.96 -7.63 -16.99
C ALA A 56 -16.78 -6.76 -17.39
N GLY A 57 -16.17 -6.03 -16.46
CA GLY A 57 -15.04 -5.18 -16.79
C GLY A 57 -14.46 -4.48 -15.58
N GLU A 58 -13.58 -3.52 -15.85
CA GLU A 58 -12.97 -2.70 -14.83
C GLU A 58 -13.95 -1.63 -14.33
N ALA A 59 -14.13 -1.56 -13.01
CA ALA A 59 -14.87 -0.47 -12.39
C ALA A 59 -14.18 0.87 -12.67
N ILE A 60 -14.96 1.85 -13.13
CA ILE A 60 -14.54 3.25 -13.09
C ILE A 60 -14.56 3.70 -11.63
N LEU A 61 -13.41 4.20 -11.17
CA LEU A 61 -13.20 4.68 -9.81
C LEU A 61 -13.38 6.20 -9.77
N VAL A 62 -14.03 6.66 -8.70
CA VAL A 62 -14.25 8.08 -8.41
C VAL A 62 -13.36 8.48 -7.25
N GLU A 63 -12.89 9.72 -7.26
CA GLU A 63 -12.13 10.28 -6.16
C GLU A 63 -12.90 10.19 -4.83
N GLY A 64 -12.20 9.78 -3.77
CA GLY A 64 -12.74 9.68 -2.41
C GLY A 64 -12.49 8.32 -1.77
N PRO A 65 -13.21 7.97 -0.69
CA PRO A 65 -12.98 6.73 0.05
C PRO A 65 -13.20 5.48 -0.82
N LEU A 66 -12.37 4.45 -0.62
CA LEU A 66 -12.53 3.16 -1.28
C LEU A 66 -13.90 2.53 -0.98
N ARG A 67 -14.36 2.67 0.26
CA ARG A 67 -15.71 2.27 0.73
C ARG A 67 -16.81 2.80 -0.18
N LYS A 68 -16.76 4.08 -0.54
CA LYS A 68 -17.75 4.71 -1.43
C LYS A 68 -17.71 4.10 -2.83
N ASN A 69 -16.52 3.78 -3.32
CA ASN A 69 -16.36 3.08 -4.59
C ASN A 69 -16.93 1.66 -4.53
N LEU A 70 -16.71 0.91 -3.45
CA LEU A 70 -17.21 -0.46 -3.29
C LEU A 70 -18.74 -0.51 -3.14
N LEU A 71 -19.31 0.44 -2.41
CA LEU A 71 -20.75 0.53 -2.13
C LEU A 71 -21.54 1.25 -3.23
N TYR A 72 -20.92 1.57 -4.36
CA TYR A 72 -21.58 2.28 -5.45
C TYR A 72 -22.78 1.48 -5.98
N GLY A 73 -23.97 2.11 -5.91
CA GLY A 73 -25.23 1.49 -6.35
C GLY A 73 -25.88 0.57 -5.31
N ALA A 74 -25.30 0.39 -4.12
CA ALA A 74 -25.94 -0.34 -3.03
C ALA A 74 -27.10 0.47 -2.44
N ALA A 75 -28.32 -0.08 -2.51
CA ALA A 75 -29.50 0.54 -1.89
C ALA A 75 -29.51 0.38 -0.36
N SER A 76 -28.96 -0.73 0.13
CA SER A 76 -28.77 -1.02 1.55
C SER A 76 -27.36 -1.55 1.73
N PRO A 77 -26.39 -0.68 2.09
CA PRO A 77 -25.03 -1.11 2.32
C PRO A 77 -24.94 -2.23 3.38
N PRO A 78 -24.09 -3.25 3.18
CA PRO A 78 -23.77 -4.20 4.23
C PRO A 78 -22.98 -3.53 5.36
N GLY A 79 -22.93 -4.20 6.52
CA GLY A 79 -21.99 -3.84 7.58
C GLY A 79 -20.54 -4.15 7.18
N ASP A 80 -19.58 -3.71 7.98
CA ASP A 80 -18.16 -3.87 7.67
C ASP A 80 -17.73 -5.34 7.61
N GLU A 81 -18.23 -6.19 8.51
CA GLU A 81 -17.93 -7.63 8.53
C GLU A 81 -18.41 -8.31 7.23
N ASP A 82 -19.69 -8.12 6.88
CA ASP A 82 -20.28 -8.60 5.62
C ASP A 82 -19.49 -8.10 4.39
N LEU A 83 -19.06 -6.83 4.41
CA LEU A 83 -18.28 -6.26 3.31
C LEU A 83 -16.89 -6.91 3.22
N VAL A 84 -16.22 -7.16 4.35
CA VAL A 84 -14.93 -7.85 4.39
C VAL A 84 -15.05 -9.27 3.85
N ASP A 85 -16.13 -9.99 4.13
CA ASP A 85 -16.36 -11.32 3.56
C ASP A 85 -16.53 -11.28 2.03
N LEU A 86 -17.23 -10.26 1.51
CA LEU A 86 -17.29 -10.02 0.06
C LEU A 86 -15.91 -9.68 -0.52
N LEU A 87 -15.09 -8.91 0.19
CA LEU A 87 -13.73 -8.60 -0.23
C LEU A 87 -12.86 -9.85 -0.29
N ARG A 88 -12.96 -10.76 0.69
CA ARG A 88 -12.24 -12.04 0.70
C ARG A 88 -12.68 -12.93 -0.46
N LEU A 89 -14.00 -13.00 -0.71
CA LEU A 89 -14.57 -13.75 -1.83
C LEU A 89 -13.97 -13.34 -3.18
N VAL A 90 -13.74 -12.03 -3.39
CA VAL A 90 -13.15 -11.51 -4.64
C VAL A 90 -11.62 -11.34 -4.56
N GLY A 91 -11.00 -11.65 -3.42
CA GLY A 91 -9.58 -11.42 -3.08
C GLY A 91 -9.09 -9.99 -3.15
N LEU A 92 -9.96 -9.04 -2.80
CA LEU A 92 -9.61 -7.63 -2.63
C LEU A 92 -9.24 -7.33 -1.16
N ASP A 93 -9.49 -8.26 -0.24
CA ASP A 93 -9.24 -8.13 1.20
C ASP A 93 -7.76 -7.87 1.51
N THR A 94 -6.83 -8.52 0.82
CA THR A 94 -5.39 -8.33 1.04
C THR A 94 -4.96 -6.90 0.71
N LEU A 95 -5.48 -6.34 -0.39
CA LEU A 95 -5.25 -4.96 -0.77
C LEU A 95 -5.83 -3.99 0.26
N VAL A 96 -7.09 -4.21 0.65
CA VAL A 96 -7.76 -3.35 1.63
C VAL A 96 -7.03 -3.39 2.97
N TYR A 97 -6.60 -4.56 3.40
CA TYR A 97 -5.82 -4.72 4.63
C TYR A 97 -4.48 -3.98 4.56
N ALA A 98 -3.72 -4.12 3.46
CA ALA A 98 -2.46 -3.40 3.26
C ALA A 98 -2.65 -1.87 3.29
N ARG A 99 -3.75 -1.37 2.69
CA ARG A 99 -4.13 0.05 2.77
C ARG A 99 -4.56 0.47 4.18
N GLY A 100 -5.07 -0.46 4.98
CA GLY A 100 -5.39 -0.24 6.39
C GLY A 100 -4.15 -0.09 7.26
N LEU A 101 -3.12 -0.93 7.02
CA LEU A 101 -1.83 -0.85 7.70
C LEU A 101 -1.11 0.48 7.46
N THR A 102 -1.24 1.03 6.24
CA THR A 102 -0.68 2.36 5.89
C THR A 102 -1.60 3.52 6.28
N GLY A 103 -2.81 3.22 6.79
CA GLY A 103 -3.76 4.20 7.30
C GLY A 103 -3.25 4.90 8.56
N ARG A 104 -3.80 6.07 8.86
CA ARG A 104 -3.45 6.88 10.04
C ARG A 104 -4.59 6.90 11.04
N VAL A 105 -4.25 6.98 12.32
CA VAL A 105 -5.20 7.07 13.43
C VAL A 105 -5.04 8.41 14.10
N ASP A 106 -6.15 9.15 14.26
CA ASP A 106 -6.20 10.35 15.10
C ASP A 106 -6.50 9.94 16.55
N PRO A 107 -5.52 10.01 17.46
CA PRO A 107 -5.72 9.60 18.84
C PRO A 107 -6.68 10.51 19.63
N ALA A 108 -6.93 11.73 19.16
CA ALA A 108 -7.92 12.62 19.77
C ALA A 108 -9.36 12.21 19.38
N ALA A 109 -9.56 11.77 18.13
CA ALA A 109 -10.85 11.27 17.65
C ALA A 109 -11.14 9.84 18.13
N GLU A 110 -10.12 9.00 18.23
CA GLU A 110 -10.24 7.56 18.54
C GLU A 110 -9.35 7.12 19.72
N PRO A 111 -9.59 7.62 20.96
CA PRO A 111 -8.70 7.40 22.11
C PRO A 111 -8.60 5.93 22.55
N GLU A 112 -9.67 5.14 22.40
CA GLU A 112 -9.64 3.70 22.73
C GLU A 112 -8.78 2.92 21.74
N LEU A 113 -8.91 3.21 20.45
CA LEU A 113 -8.08 2.58 19.42
C LEU A 113 -6.61 2.95 19.63
N ALA A 114 -6.32 4.21 19.95
CA ALA A 114 -4.96 4.64 20.25
C ALA A 114 -4.35 3.88 21.44
N ARG A 115 -5.11 3.71 22.54
CA ARG A 115 -4.67 2.88 23.68
C ARG A 115 -4.42 1.43 23.28
N ALA A 116 -5.31 0.85 22.50
CA ALA A 116 -5.18 -0.54 22.04
C ALA A 116 -3.94 -0.74 21.15
N ILE A 117 -3.62 0.22 20.27
CA ILE A 117 -2.40 0.19 19.44
C ILE A 117 -1.14 0.24 20.32
N VAL A 118 -1.09 1.13 21.31
CA VAL A 118 0.05 1.22 22.24
C VAL A 118 0.20 -0.09 23.04
N ALA A 119 -0.90 -0.67 23.52
CA ALA A 119 -0.87 -1.97 24.20
C ALA A 119 -0.35 -3.09 23.26
N ALA A 120 -0.79 -3.10 22.00
CA ALA A 120 -0.36 -4.06 20.99
C ALA A 120 1.15 -3.95 20.64
N ARG A 121 1.81 -2.80 20.88
CA ARG A 121 3.28 -2.69 20.74
C ARG A 121 4.02 -3.67 21.64
N ALA A 122 3.56 -3.83 22.88
CA ALA A 122 4.17 -4.77 23.82
C ALA A 122 4.05 -6.21 23.31
N ARG A 123 2.87 -6.55 22.79
CA ARG A 123 2.58 -7.85 22.16
C ARG A 123 3.42 -8.09 20.92
N MET A 124 3.63 -7.06 20.10
CA MET A 124 4.51 -7.14 18.94
C MET A 124 5.95 -7.46 19.36
N ARG A 125 6.48 -6.83 20.41
CA ARG A 125 7.80 -7.16 20.95
C ARG A 125 7.89 -8.58 21.48
N ASP A 126 6.87 -9.05 22.19
CA ASP A 126 6.82 -10.42 22.69
C ASP A 126 6.73 -11.46 21.56
N ALA A 127 5.96 -11.17 20.51
CA ALA A 127 5.86 -11.98 19.30
C ALA A 127 7.20 -12.08 18.57
N LEU A 128 7.93 -10.96 18.43
CA LEU A 128 9.27 -10.95 17.84
C LEU A 128 10.24 -11.81 18.67
N ARG A 129 10.17 -11.75 20.00
CA ARG A 129 11.00 -12.59 20.89
C ARG A 129 10.70 -14.07 20.78
N ALA A 130 9.42 -14.44 20.79
CA ALA A 130 8.99 -15.83 20.69
C ALA A 130 9.48 -16.50 19.40
N GLU A 131 9.55 -15.72 18.32
CA GLU A 131 9.95 -16.18 16.97
C GLU A 131 11.46 -16.02 16.70
N ARG A 132 12.25 -15.58 17.70
CA ARG A 132 13.68 -15.25 17.57
C ARG A 132 13.95 -14.29 16.41
N ALA A 133 13.07 -13.31 16.28
CA ALA A 133 12.97 -12.35 15.20
C ALA A 133 13.24 -10.91 15.67
N GLU A 134 13.76 -10.70 16.87
CA GLU A 134 14.06 -9.37 17.42
C GLU A 134 15.03 -8.60 16.53
N ARG A 135 15.99 -9.28 15.91
CA ARG A 135 16.92 -8.68 14.95
C ARG A 135 16.27 -8.13 13.68
N LEU A 136 15.00 -8.47 13.43
CA LEU A 136 14.25 -7.95 12.28
C LEU A 136 13.77 -6.53 12.49
N VAL A 137 13.62 -6.06 13.73
CA VAL A 137 13.09 -4.74 14.03
C VAL A 137 13.92 -4.11 15.12
N GLU A 138 14.61 -3.01 14.79
CA GLU A 138 15.28 -2.20 15.79
C GLU A 138 14.28 -1.18 16.35
N PRO A 139 13.90 -1.29 17.64
CA PRO A 139 12.90 -0.41 18.23
C PRO A 139 13.40 1.03 18.27
N PHE A 140 12.48 1.98 18.23
CA PHE A 140 12.78 3.36 18.57
C PHE A 140 12.92 3.47 20.09
N ASP A 141 14.05 4.01 20.53
CA ASP A 141 14.32 4.37 21.91
C ASP A 141 14.79 5.83 21.94
N PRO A 142 14.14 6.72 22.70
CA PRO A 142 14.54 8.12 22.79
C PRO A 142 16.01 8.32 23.18
N ALA A 143 16.58 7.41 23.97
CA ALA A 143 17.93 7.50 24.51
C ALA A 143 19.00 6.78 23.66
N LEU A 144 18.61 5.99 22.66
CA LEU A 144 19.54 5.22 21.83
C LEU A 144 19.52 5.67 20.36
N TYR A 145 20.65 5.49 19.70
CA TYR A 145 20.75 5.60 18.24
C TYR A 145 20.08 4.40 17.59
N ASN A 146 19.31 4.62 16.52
CA ASN A 146 18.69 3.55 15.75
C ASN A 146 19.49 3.31 14.46
N HIS A 147 20.11 2.14 14.33
CA HIS A 147 21.04 1.83 13.24
C HIS A 147 20.33 1.52 11.92
N GLN A 148 19.05 1.16 11.95
CA GLN A 148 18.22 0.99 10.75
C GLN A 148 17.66 2.31 10.20
N ALA A 149 17.60 3.36 11.02
CA ALA A 149 17.22 4.71 10.61
C ALA A 149 18.39 5.46 9.96
N ASP A 150 18.09 6.47 9.14
CA ASP A 150 19.12 7.40 8.64
C ASP A 150 19.49 8.47 9.68
N LEU A 151 20.58 9.20 9.47
CA LEU A 151 21.03 10.23 10.41
C LEU A 151 19.97 11.33 10.58
N GLY A 152 19.26 11.70 9.52
CA GLY A 152 18.21 12.71 9.55
C GLY A 152 17.04 12.31 10.42
N GLU A 153 16.60 11.06 10.31
CA GLU A 153 15.57 10.46 11.15
C GLU A 153 16.04 10.32 12.59
N ASN A 154 17.30 9.93 12.83
CA ASN A 154 17.86 9.88 14.18
C ASN A 154 17.89 11.24 14.86
N ILE A 155 18.17 12.33 14.13
CA ILE A 155 18.15 13.70 14.67
C ILE A 155 16.70 14.19 14.87
N LEU A 156 15.82 13.96 13.89
CA LEU A 156 14.44 14.43 13.94
C LEU A 156 13.62 13.69 15.00
N PHE A 157 13.79 12.35 15.07
CA PHE A 157 13.11 11.40 15.94
C PHE A 157 11.59 11.65 16.03
N GLY A 158 10.98 11.70 14.85
CA GLY A 158 9.56 11.96 14.69
C GLY A 158 9.20 12.05 13.21
N GLU A 159 7.90 12.16 12.97
CA GLU A 159 7.35 12.30 11.64
C GLU A 159 7.19 13.79 11.28
N PRO A 160 7.75 14.26 10.15
CA PRO A 160 7.57 15.64 9.72
C PRO A 160 6.12 15.90 9.30
N VAL A 161 5.52 16.94 9.86
CA VAL A 161 4.20 17.43 9.47
C VAL A 161 4.37 18.60 8.51
N GLY A 162 3.95 18.37 7.27
CA GLY A 162 4.05 19.36 6.21
C GLY A 162 5.48 19.59 5.72
N PRO A 163 5.75 20.74 5.09
CA PRO A 163 6.95 20.92 4.27
C PRO A 163 8.24 21.28 5.02
N ALA A 164 8.16 21.77 6.26
CA ALA A 164 9.28 22.45 6.93
C ALA A 164 10.48 21.54 7.17
N PHE A 165 10.23 20.35 7.72
CA PHE A 165 11.25 19.34 8.02
C PHE A 165 11.23 18.14 7.07
N ALA A 166 10.59 18.28 5.90
CA ALA A 166 10.62 17.25 4.87
C ALA A 166 12.07 16.89 4.52
N ARG A 167 12.37 15.60 4.33
CA ARG A 167 13.72 15.04 4.15
C ARG A 167 14.60 15.84 3.17
N ALA A 168 14.05 16.20 2.01
CA ALA A 168 14.75 16.98 0.97
C ALA A 168 15.06 18.46 1.34
N ARG A 169 14.58 18.94 2.49
CA ARG A 169 14.81 20.32 2.97
C ARG A 169 15.44 20.37 4.35
N LEU A 170 15.58 19.24 5.01
CA LEU A 170 16.01 19.17 6.39
C LEU A 170 17.35 19.91 6.59
N ALA A 171 18.36 19.64 5.75
CA ALA A 171 19.68 20.26 5.83
C ALA A 171 19.71 21.78 5.62
N ARG A 172 18.79 22.33 4.82
CA ARG A 172 18.71 23.78 4.55
C ARG A 172 17.88 24.53 5.58
N HIS A 173 17.17 23.82 6.45
CA HIS A 173 16.28 24.46 7.41
C HIS A 173 17.11 25.23 8.47
N PRO A 174 16.88 26.55 8.66
CA PRO A 174 17.70 27.37 9.57
C PRO A 174 17.73 26.84 11.00
N TYR A 175 16.60 26.32 11.49
CA TYR A 175 16.52 25.75 12.85
C TYR A 175 17.45 24.55 13.03
N LEU A 176 17.42 23.57 12.10
CA LEU A 176 18.30 22.41 12.21
C LEU A 176 19.76 22.85 12.15
N ARG A 177 20.10 23.79 11.26
CA ARG A 177 21.47 24.30 11.16
C ARG A 177 21.98 24.89 12.47
N ALA A 178 21.14 25.65 13.18
CA ALA A 178 21.47 26.19 14.50
C ALA A 178 21.67 25.07 15.54
N VAL A 179 20.84 24.03 15.53
CA VAL A 179 21.02 22.86 16.41
C VAL A 179 22.33 22.14 16.10
N LEU A 180 22.61 21.86 14.82
CA LEU A 180 23.86 21.21 14.41
C LEU A 180 25.10 22.02 14.77
N GLU A 181 25.00 23.35 14.72
CA GLU A 181 26.09 24.25 15.13
C GLU A 181 26.31 24.22 16.64
N ALA A 182 25.23 24.30 17.42
CA ALA A 182 25.28 24.23 18.89
C ALA A 182 25.87 22.90 19.41
N GLU A 183 25.57 21.79 18.71
CA GLU A 183 26.05 20.45 19.05
C GLU A 183 27.40 20.10 18.37
N GLY A 184 27.99 21.07 17.66
CA GLY A 184 29.28 20.91 16.97
C GLY A 184 29.27 19.87 15.84
N LEU A 185 28.11 19.50 15.31
CA LEU A 185 27.91 18.46 14.30
C LEU A 185 28.14 18.93 12.86
N VAL A 186 28.24 20.24 12.63
CA VAL A 186 28.44 20.80 11.27
C VAL A 186 29.67 20.21 10.58
N ARG A 187 30.81 20.14 11.27
CA ARG A 187 32.05 19.59 10.69
C ARG A 187 31.97 18.06 10.49
N PRO A 188 31.64 17.25 11.52
CA PRO A 188 31.47 15.79 11.34
C PRO A 188 30.51 15.43 10.20
N LEU A 189 29.34 16.05 10.12
CA LEU A 189 28.37 15.76 9.07
C LEU A 189 28.84 16.20 7.67
N THR A 190 29.66 17.25 7.59
CA THR A 190 30.28 17.65 6.32
C THR A 190 31.31 16.60 5.88
N GLU A 191 32.15 16.12 6.81
CA GLU A 191 33.16 15.09 6.56
C GLU A 191 32.52 13.78 6.11
N ILE A 192 31.46 13.34 6.80
CA ILE A 192 30.64 12.17 6.41
C ILE A 192 30.03 12.40 5.02
N GLY A 193 29.42 13.55 4.78
CA GLY A 193 28.82 13.86 3.49
C GLY A 193 29.83 13.78 2.34
N LEU A 194 31.07 14.22 2.57
CA LEU A 194 32.13 14.17 1.58
C LEU A 194 32.63 12.74 1.35
N ALA A 195 32.80 11.96 2.43
CA ALA A 195 33.15 10.55 2.33
C ALA A 195 32.07 9.74 1.60
N VAL A 196 30.80 10.00 1.90
CA VAL A 196 29.66 9.40 1.20
C VAL A 196 29.67 9.77 -0.28
N ALA A 197 29.87 11.05 -0.62
CA ALA A 197 29.95 11.50 -2.01
C ALA A 197 31.08 10.81 -2.77
N ARG A 198 32.27 10.67 -2.16
CA ARG A 198 33.41 9.96 -2.76
C ARG A 198 33.10 8.50 -3.05
N ASN A 199 32.66 7.76 -2.03
CA ASN A 199 32.32 6.35 -2.19
C ASN A 199 31.21 6.16 -3.24
N SER A 200 30.19 7.02 -3.23
CA SER A 200 29.10 6.93 -4.22
C SER A 200 29.60 7.22 -5.64
N VAL A 201 30.35 8.30 -5.84
CA VAL A 201 30.89 8.65 -7.17
C VAL A 201 31.84 7.56 -7.69
N GLU A 202 32.65 6.96 -6.82
CA GLU A 202 33.54 5.84 -7.16
C GLU A 202 32.76 4.58 -7.56
N ILE A 203 31.76 4.17 -6.76
CA ILE A 203 30.96 2.97 -7.02
C ILE A 203 30.14 3.11 -8.32
N PHE A 204 29.62 4.30 -8.60
CA PHE A 204 28.72 4.53 -9.72
C PHE A 204 29.40 5.17 -10.95
N SER A 205 30.73 5.36 -10.94
CA SER A 205 31.46 6.09 -12.01
C SER A 205 31.18 5.53 -13.40
N ASP A 206 31.10 4.21 -13.52
CA ASP A 206 30.99 3.50 -14.79
C ASP A 206 29.54 3.16 -15.17
N LEU A 207 28.57 3.55 -14.34
CA LEU A 207 27.16 3.28 -14.56
C LEU A 207 26.47 4.48 -15.24
N PRO A 208 25.62 4.23 -16.26
CA PRO A 208 24.74 5.26 -16.83
C PRO A 208 23.81 5.89 -15.77
N ASN A 209 23.39 7.13 -16.00
CA ASN A 209 22.53 7.87 -15.05
C ASN A 209 21.11 7.30 -14.93
N ASP A 210 20.65 6.52 -15.92
CA ASP A 210 19.37 5.84 -15.96
C ASP A 210 19.47 4.37 -15.49
N HIS A 211 20.63 3.97 -14.95
CA HIS A 211 20.83 2.60 -14.50
C HIS A 211 19.99 2.29 -13.25
N PRO A 212 19.22 1.19 -13.20
CA PRO A 212 18.32 0.87 -12.08
C PRO A 212 18.99 0.75 -10.70
N LEU A 213 20.27 0.34 -10.65
CA LEU A 213 21.03 0.30 -9.39
C LEU A 213 21.24 1.68 -8.78
N PHE A 214 21.26 2.73 -9.60
CA PHE A 214 21.44 4.08 -9.11
C PHE A 214 20.21 4.51 -8.28
N ASP A 215 19.00 4.30 -8.80
CA ASP A 215 17.77 4.64 -8.05
C ASP A 215 17.57 3.77 -6.80
N ALA A 216 18.04 2.52 -6.84
CA ALA A 216 17.90 1.58 -5.73
C ALA A 216 18.90 1.82 -4.58
N PHE A 217 20.12 2.29 -4.87
CA PHE A 217 21.22 2.33 -3.90
C PHE A 217 21.94 3.67 -3.78
N SER A 218 21.72 4.63 -4.68
CA SER A 218 22.32 5.96 -4.57
C SER A 218 21.63 6.79 -3.49
N LEU A 219 22.45 7.51 -2.72
CA LEU A 219 21.99 8.44 -1.68
C LEU A 219 21.49 9.78 -2.23
N PHE A 220 21.70 10.04 -3.52
CA PHE A 220 21.22 11.24 -4.20
C PHE A 220 20.63 10.89 -5.56
N PRO A 221 19.60 11.64 -6.02
CA PRO A 221 18.99 11.40 -7.33
C PRO A 221 20.00 11.69 -8.46
N ALA A 222 19.81 11.08 -9.63
CA ALA A 222 20.75 11.22 -10.76
C ALA A 222 20.99 12.68 -11.17
N SER A 223 20.00 13.55 -10.98
CA SER A 223 20.10 15.00 -11.22
C SER A 223 21.10 15.73 -10.31
N GLU A 224 21.47 15.16 -9.16
CA GLU A 224 22.47 15.71 -8.24
C GLU A 224 23.87 15.16 -8.51
N ARG A 225 24.03 14.14 -9.37
CA ARG A 225 25.30 13.44 -9.59
C ARG A 225 26.43 14.34 -10.05
N GLY A 226 26.23 15.07 -11.16
CA GLY A 226 27.26 15.94 -11.71
C GLY A 226 27.74 17.01 -10.71
N TYR A 227 26.89 17.43 -9.78
CA TYR A 227 27.28 18.33 -8.71
C TYR A 227 28.23 17.65 -7.71
N PHE A 228 27.95 16.42 -7.28
CA PHE A 228 28.80 15.70 -6.34
C PHE A 228 30.11 15.22 -6.99
N GLU A 229 30.10 14.84 -8.27
CA GLU A 229 31.32 14.53 -9.04
C GLU A 229 32.27 15.74 -9.09
N ASP A 230 31.74 16.90 -9.50
CA ASP A 230 32.50 18.15 -9.53
C ASP A 230 32.98 18.55 -8.12
N LEU A 231 32.14 18.40 -7.09
CA LEU A 231 32.51 18.71 -5.71
C LEU A 231 33.66 17.82 -5.21
N VAL A 232 33.60 16.50 -5.46
CA VAL A 232 34.65 15.54 -5.07
C VAL A 232 35.98 15.89 -5.74
N VAL A 233 35.97 16.25 -7.03
CA VAL A 233 37.19 16.68 -7.76
C VAL A 233 37.74 17.99 -7.20
N ARG A 234 36.88 18.96 -6.88
CA ARG A 234 37.29 20.28 -6.38
C ARG A 234 37.73 20.30 -4.91
N GLN A 235 37.42 19.26 -4.12
CA GLN A 235 37.67 19.21 -2.67
C GLN A 235 38.29 17.86 -2.24
N PRO A 236 39.61 17.69 -2.44
CA PRO A 236 40.33 16.51 -1.96
C PRO A 236 40.42 16.43 -0.42
N ASP A 237 40.16 17.54 0.29
CA ASP A 237 40.04 17.58 1.76
C ASP A 237 38.70 18.19 2.18
N ALA A 238 38.22 17.87 3.39
CA ALA A 238 36.99 18.42 3.98
C ALA A 238 37.08 19.93 4.34
N THR A 239 38.12 20.61 3.87
CA THR A 239 38.39 22.03 4.10
C THR A 239 37.58 22.88 3.13
N LEU A 240 36.33 23.15 3.49
CA LEU A 240 35.42 23.93 2.65
C LEU A 240 35.93 25.36 2.42
N ARG A 241 35.78 25.84 1.18
CA ARG A 241 36.05 27.23 0.81
C ARG A 241 35.22 28.19 1.67
N ARG A 242 35.77 29.36 2.00
CA ARG A 242 35.01 30.44 2.64
C ARG A 242 34.10 31.13 1.62
N GLY A 243 33.00 31.73 2.09
CA GLY A 243 32.05 32.48 1.27
C GLY A 243 30.82 31.68 0.80
N PRO A 244 29.95 32.29 -0.03
CA PRO A 244 28.64 31.72 -0.37
C PRO A 244 28.69 30.35 -1.05
N GLY A 245 29.67 30.12 -1.93
CA GLY A 245 29.84 28.84 -2.62
C GLY A 245 30.16 27.70 -1.66
N GLY A 246 31.10 27.90 -0.73
CA GLY A 246 31.43 26.87 0.26
C GLY A 246 30.32 26.62 1.28
N GLN A 247 29.49 27.63 1.58
CA GLN A 247 28.30 27.43 2.40
C GLN A 247 27.25 26.55 1.71
N ARG A 248 27.10 26.70 0.38
CA ARG A 248 26.22 25.84 -0.44
C ARG A 248 26.75 24.41 -0.50
N ASP A 249 28.06 24.23 -0.72
CA ASP A 249 28.72 22.92 -0.71
C ASP A 249 28.53 22.22 0.64
N ARG A 250 28.73 22.95 1.75
CA ARG A 250 28.47 22.44 3.11
C ARG A 250 27.04 21.94 3.28
N GLU A 251 26.07 22.75 2.89
CA GLU A 251 24.65 22.42 3.03
C GLU A 251 24.30 21.14 2.25
N ARG A 252 24.86 20.98 1.04
CA ARG A 252 24.65 19.80 0.20
C ARG A 252 25.30 18.55 0.78
N LEU A 253 26.52 18.67 1.32
CA LEU A 253 27.21 17.57 1.99
C LEU A 253 26.48 17.13 3.26
N ILE A 254 26.04 18.07 4.10
CA ILE A 254 25.23 17.75 5.28
C ILE A 254 23.92 17.08 4.84
N GLY A 255 23.25 17.57 3.81
CA GLY A 255 22.05 16.92 3.27
C GLY A 255 22.29 15.51 2.75
N LEU A 256 23.48 15.22 2.24
CA LEU A 256 23.87 13.87 1.89
C LEU A 256 24.12 12.99 3.13
N ALA A 257 24.83 13.51 4.13
CA ALA A 257 25.04 12.81 5.41
C ALA A 257 23.73 12.49 6.14
N LEU A 258 22.74 13.39 6.14
CA LEU A 258 21.43 13.14 6.75
C LEU A 258 20.65 12.01 6.08
N ARG A 259 20.99 11.61 4.84
CA ARG A 259 20.36 10.47 4.15
C ARG A 259 21.09 9.15 4.41
N TYR A 260 22.27 9.21 5.03
CA TYR A 260 23.16 8.07 5.27
C TYR A 260 22.64 7.15 6.39
N SER A 261 22.92 5.86 6.26
CA SER A 261 22.68 4.83 7.27
C SER A 261 23.80 3.79 7.15
N GLU A 262 24.55 3.56 8.24
CA GLU A 262 25.72 2.68 8.24
C GLU A 262 25.34 1.23 7.89
N THR A 263 24.23 0.72 8.43
CA THR A 263 23.79 -0.67 8.20
C THR A 263 23.44 -0.95 6.74
N ARG A 264 22.92 0.06 6.04
CA ARG A 264 22.54 -0.01 4.62
C ARG A 264 23.74 0.19 3.69
N HIS A 265 24.58 1.20 3.96
CA HIS A 265 25.61 1.63 3.00
C HIS A 265 27.01 1.12 3.34
N ARG A 266 27.30 0.84 4.63
CA ARG A 266 28.50 0.15 5.11
C ARG A 266 29.82 0.82 4.70
N PHE A 267 29.94 2.12 4.96
CA PHE A 267 31.15 2.89 4.63
C PHE A 267 32.11 3.03 5.83
N GLY A 268 31.72 2.57 7.02
CA GLY A 268 32.53 2.63 8.24
C GLY A 268 32.71 4.07 8.73
N LEU A 269 31.67 4.90 8.64
CA LEU A 269 31.71 6.34 8.94
C LEU A 269 31.11 6.69 10.31
N MET A 270 30.50 5.71 10.99
CA MET A 270 29.89 5.89 12.31
C MET A 270 30.73 5.26 13.42
N ASP A 271 30.83 5.96 14.55
CA ASP A 271 31.37 5.46 15.81
C ASP A 271 30.43 5.80 16.98
N GLU A 272 30.63 5.15 18.12
CA GLU A 272 29.79 5.31 19.32
C GLU A 272 29.74 6.78 19.80
N ALA A 273 30.87 7.49 19.73
CA ALA A 273 30.94 8.89 20.14
C ALA A 273 30.09 9.81 19.24
N LEU A 274 30.06 9.56 17.93
CA LEU A 274 29.21 10.30 17.02
C LEU A 274 27.73 9.93 17.23
N GLU A 275 27.41 8.66 17.45
CA GLU A 275 26.05 8.20 17.75
C GLU A 275 25.48 8.91 18.99
N GLU A 276 26.25 8.98 20.08
CA GLU A 276 25.88 9.72 21.29
C GLU A 276 25.61 11.20 21.00
N ARG A 277 26.45 11.84 20.17
CA ARG A 277 26.27 13.25 19.79
C ARG A 277 25.04 13.47 18.92
N ILE A 278 24.69 12.51 18.06
CA ILE A 278 23.47 12.56 17.26
C ILE A 278 22.23 12.45 18.17
N VAL A 279 22.27 11.58 19.18
CA VAL A 279 21.21 11.47 20.20
C VAL A 279 21.12 12.75 21.05
N ALA A 280 22.24 13.36 21.42
CA ALA A 280 22.24 14.66 22.10
C ALA A 280 21.58 15.75 21.24
N ALA A 281 21.90 15.79 19.95
CA ALA A 281 21.30 16.74 19.01
C ALA A 281 19.80 16.53 18.81
N ARG A 282 19.32 15.28 18.84
CA ARG A 282 17.89 14.96 18.87
C ARG A 282 17.18 15.61 20.06
N HIS A 283 17.72 15.43 21.26
CA HIS A 283 17.13 16.03 22.46
C HIS A 283 17.13 17.56 22.41
N SER A 284 18.22 18.16 21.92
CA SER A 284 18.31 19.60 21.69
C SER A 284 17.31 20.07 20.63
N PHE A 285 17.15 19.34 19.52
CA PHE A 285 16.18 19.62 18.48
C PHE A 285 14.75 19.63 19.03
N ALA A 286 14.35 18.64 19.82
CA ALA A 286 13.01 18.57 20.39
C ALA A 286 12.79 19.67 21.44
N ARG A 287 13.74 19.85 22.37
CA ARG A 287 13.62 20.80 23.49
C ARG A 287 13.61 22.26 23.06
N MET A 288 14.39 22.62 22.04
CA MET A 288 14.54 24.01 21.59
C MET A 288 13.58 24.41 20.47
N LEU A 289 12.65 23.51 20.07
CA LEU A 289 11.78 23.74 18.92
C LEU A 289 10.90 24.98 19.15
N PRO A 290 11.03 26.04 18.32
CA PRO A 290 10.28 27.27 18.50
C PRO A 290 8.76 27.04 18.42
N ALA A 291 7.98 27.87 19.13
CA ALA A 291 6.53 27.77 19.16
C ALA A 291 5.86 27.69 17.75
N PRO A 292 6.29 28.48 16.75
CA PRO A 292 5.72 28.39 15.40
C PRO A 292 5.98 27.06 14.67
N LEU A 293 6.97 26.28 15.10
CA LEU A 293 7.38 25.02 14.47
C LEU A 293 6.90 23.79 15.23
N ARG A 294 6.25 23.93 16.39
CA ARG A 294 5.80 22.78 17.20
C ARG A 294 4.86 21.84 16.45
N GLY A 295 4.01 22.37 15.57
CA GLY A 295 3.11 21.57 14.72
C GLY A 295 3.74 21.04 13.43
N ALA A 296 5.06 21.21 13.24
CA ALA A 296 5.77 20.77 12.05
C ALA A 296 6.44 19.40 12.23
N VAL A 297 6.40 18.82 13.43
CA VAL A 297 6.93 17.48 13.75
C VAL A 297 6.02 16.83 14.78
N GLU A 298 5.58 15.60 14.52
CA GLU A 298 5.01 14.71 15.54
C GLU A 298 6.14 13.83 16.06
N PHE A 299 6.65 14.13 17.25
CA PHE A 299 7.76 13.36 17.84
C PHE A 299 7.32 11.94 18.21
N TYR A 300 8.25 10.99 18.08
CA TYR A 300 8.01 9.64 18.55
C TYR A 300 7.96 9.60 20.07
N ASP A 301 6.95 8.90 20.59
CA ASP A 301 6.71 8.71 22.01
C ASP A 301 6.28 7.25 22.22
N PRO A 302 6.99 6.49 23.07
CA PRO A 302 6.73 5.06 23.28
C PRO A 302 5.32 4.79 23.84
N ASP A 303 4.72 5.77 24.51
CA ASP A 303 3.44 5.63 25.20
C ASP A 303 2.26 6.26 24.43
N ARG A 304 2.52 6.83 23.23
CA ARG A 304 1.49 7.50 22.42
C ARG A 304 1.51 7.08 20.96
N VAL A 305 0.33 7.11 20.35
CA VAL A 305 0.20 7.02 18.88
C VAL A 305 0.66 8.34 18.27
N ASN A 306 1.52 8.24 17.26
CA ASN A 306 1.90 9.34 16.40
C ASN A 306 0.87 9.46 15.27
N PRO A 307 0.08 10.55 15.18
CA PRO A 307 -0.98 10.69 14.18
C PRO A 307 -0.45 10.91 12.75
N ALA A 308 0.84 11.24 12.60
CA ALA A 308 1.48 11.39 11.30
C ALA A 308 2.06 10.07 10.77
N ALA A 309 2.29 9.08 11.64
CA ALA A 309 2.75 7.74 11.27
C ALA A 309 1.58 6.81 10.90
N SER A 310 1.87 5.79 10.09
CA SER A 310 0.90 4.74 9.77
C SER A 310 0.56 3.85 10.97
N LEU A 311 -0.49 3.04 10.86
CA LEU A 311 -0.86 2.03 11.86
C LEU A 311 0.28 1.02 12.06
N GLU A 312 0.89 0.55 10.98
CA GLU A 312 2.02 -0.38 11.03
C GLU A 312 3.24 0.23 11.73
N GLU A 313 3.63 1.45 11.37
CA GLU A 313 4.75 2.15 12.02
C GLU A 313 4.46 2.41 13.50
N ASN A 314 3.22 2.77 13.83
CA ASN A 314 2.80 2.92 15.22
C ASN A 314 2.85 1.59 15.98
N LEU A 315 2.48 0.47 15.38
CA LEU A 315 2.51 -0.84 16.05
C LEU A 315 3.95 -1.35 16.24
N LEU A 316 4.78 -1.22 15.21
CA LEU A 316 6.18 -1.64 15.24
C LEU A 316 7.02 -0.77 16.17
N PHE A 317 6.78 0.55 16.14
CA PHE A 317 7.54 1.56 16.86
C PHE A 317 9.06 1.32 16.75
N GLY A 318 9.52 1.20 15.51
CA GLY A 318 10.90 0.86 15.17
C GLY A 318 11.08 0.73 13.66
N ARG A 319 12.30 0.45 13.23
CA ARG A 319 12.65 0.26 11.82
C ARG A 319 13.01 -1.19 11.54
N VAL A 320 12.47 -1.70 10.44
CA VAL A 320 12.74 -3.07 9.97
C VAL A 320 14.16 -3.13 9.41
N SER A 321 14.87 -4.21 9.73
CA SER A 321 16.22 -4.46 9.24
C SER A 321 16.24 -4.63 7.73
N THR A 322 17.04 -3.83 7.04
CA THR A 322 17.23 -3.94 5.59
C THR A 322 18.28 -4.99 5.20
N GLY A 323 19.04 -5.51 6.19
CA GLY A 323 20.14 -6.44 5.95
C GLY A 323 19.72 -7.92 5.83
N GLU A 324 18.47 -8.26 6.15
CA GLU A 324 17.98 -9.63 6.13
C GLU A 324 16.92 -9.85 5.05
N ALA A 325 17.17 -10.82 4.16
CA ALA A 325 16.25 -11.16 3.09
C ALA A 325 14.89 -11.61 3.64
N GLY A 326 13.82 -10.97 3.14
CA GLY A 326 12.46 -11.28 3.55
C GLY A 326 12.07 -10.79 4.96
N ALA A 327 12.88 -9.92 5.59
CA ALA A 327 12.55 -9.33 6.89
C ALA A 327 11.18 -8.66 6.89
N GLU A 328 10.89 -7.82 5.90
CA GLU A 328 9.62 -7.10 5.78
C GLU A 328 8.41 -8.05 5.68
N ALA A 329 8.48 -9.07 4.82
CA ALA A 329 7.39 -10.05 4.68
C ALA A 329 7.14 -10.84 5.98
N ARG A 330 8.20 -11.21 6.69
CA ARG A 330 8.11 -11.88 7.99
C ARG A 330 7.52 -10.97 9.06
N VAL A 331 7.99 -9.72 9.14
CA VAL A 331 7.47 -8.72 10.09
C VAL A 331 5.99 -8.45 9.81
N ARG A 332 5.58 -8.25 8.56
CA ARG A 332 4.17 -8.06 8.18
C ARG A 332 3.28 -9.25 8.55
N THR A 333 3.80 -10.47 8.46
CA THR A 333 3.08 -11.67 8.91
C THR A 333 2.83 -11.62 10.42
N LEU A 334 3.84 -11.20 11.20
CA LEU A 334 3.70 -11.02 12.65
C LEU A 334 2.76 -9.87 13.01
N VAL A 335 2.85 -8.73 12.32
CA VAL A 335 1.94 -7.58 12.46
C VAL A 335 0.50 -8.04 12.28
N ARG A 336 0.20 -8.78 11.21
CA ARG A 336 -1.15 -9.31 10.96
C ARG A 336 -1.61 -10.24 12.08
N ARG A 337 -0.75 -11.16 12.54
CA ARG A 337 -1.08 -12.07 13.64
C ARG A 337 -1.41 -11.30 14.93
N VAL A 338 -0.55 -10.39 15.34
CA VAL A 338 -0.72 -9.59 16.57
C VAL A 338 -1.99 -8.76 16.50
N LEU A 339 -2.26 -8.09 15.37
CA LEU A 339 -3.49 -7.32 15.20
C LEU A 339 -4.75 -8.21 15.26
N ALA A 340 -4.70 -9.44 14.76
CA ALA A 340 -5.80 -10.40 14.87
C ALA A 340 -6.01 -10.87 16.31
N GLU A 341 -4.94 -11.24 17.02
CA GLU A 341 -4.97 -11.70 18.41
C GLU A 341 -5.48 -10.61 19.37
N GLU A 342 -5.14 -9.35 19.11
CA GLU A 342 -5.61 -8.19 19.89
C GLU A 342 -6.99 -7.67 19.44
N GLY A 343 -7.66 -8.35 18.50
CA GLY A 343 -9.01 -7.98 18.04
C GLY A 343 -9.07 -6.67 17.24
N LEU A 344 -7.94 -6.23 16.67
CA LEU A 344 -7.82 -4.99 15.90
C LEU A 344 -8.06 -5.18 14.40
N GLU A 345 -8.26 -6.40 13.93
CA GLU A 345 -8.40 -6.72 12.50
C GLU A 345 -9.53 -5.90 11.83
N GLY A 346 -10.68 -5.76 12.48
CA GLY A 346 -11.80 -4.96 11.98
C GLY A 346 -11.44 -3.48 11.79
N GLN A 347 -10.59 -2.93 12.65
CA GLN A 347 -10.13 -1.54 12.55
C GLN A 347 -9.14 -1.35 11.39
N VAL A 348 -8.29 -2.34 11.13
CA VAL A 348 -7.42 -2.35 9.95
C VAL A 348 -8.26 -2.29 8.69
N TYR A 349 -9.27 -3.15 8.57
CA TYR A 349 -10.17 -3.13 7.41
C TYR A 349 -10.94 -1.81 7.29
N ARG A 350 -11.43 -1.24 8.41
CA ARG A 350 -12.09 0.07 8.39
C ARG A 350 -11.18 1.16 7.83
N LEU A 351 -9.93 1.26 8.31
CA LEU A 351 -8.95 2.21 7.79
C LEU A 351 -8.67 1.99 6.30
N GLY A 352 -8.56 0.73 5.89
CA GLY A 352 -8.36 0.36 4.48
C GLY A 352 -9.54 0.75 3.59
N LEU A 353 -10.77 0.55 4.08
CA LEU A 353 -12.00 0.96 3.41
C LEU A 353 -12.11 2.49 3.31
N ASP A 354 -11.67 3.23 4.34
CA ASP A 354 -11.75 4.69 4.37
C ASP A 354 -10.60 5.37 3.61
N SER A 355 -9.59 4.60 3.21
CA SER A 355 -8.45 5.07 2.43
C SER A 355 -8.88 5.76 1.12
N ARG A 356 -8.14 6.81 0.73
CA ARG A 356 -8.46 7.60 -0.47
C ARG A 356 -8.05 6.93 -1.77
N VAL A 357 -8.97 6.96 -2.72
CA VAL A 357 -8.78 6.59 -4.12
C VAL A 357 -8.62 7.87 -4.93
N GLU A 358 -7.55 7.96 -5.71
CA GLU A 358 -7.29 9.04 -6.66
C GLU A 358 -7.41 8.50 -8.09
N PRO A 359 -8.31 9.05 -8.93
CA PRO A 359 -8.47 8.62 -10.32
C PRO A 359 -7.18 8.86 -11.12
N GLY A 360 -6.73 7.88 -11.90
CA GLY A 360 -5.58 8.02 -12.79
C GLY A 360 -4.21 7.69 -12.16
N ALA A 361 -4.12 7.42 -10.85
CA ALA A 361 -2.90 6.96 -10.19
C ALA A 361 -2.47 5.51 -10.57
N ALA A 362 -3.11 4.92 -11.57
CA ALA A 362 -2.89 3.56 -12.02
C ALA A 362 -1.71 3.43 -13.00
N VAL A 363 -0.51 3.85 -12.59
CA VAL A 363 0.75 3.39 -13.19
C VAL A 363 1.85 3.43 -12.13
N GLY A 364 1.77 2.53 -11.14
CA GLY A 364 2.82 2.37 -10.14
C GLY A 364 2.87 0.91 -9.67
N LEU A 365 4.08 0.36 -9.56
CA LEU A 365 4.34 -0.98 -9.01
C LEU A 365 4.20 -1.01 -7.47
N THR A 366 3.49 -0.05 -6.87
CA THR A 366 3.38 0.09 -5.43
C THR A 366 2.33 -0.87 -4.87
N GLU A 367 2.67 -1.52 -3.76
CA GLU A 367 1.71 -2.31 -3.00
C GLU A 367 0.52 -1.44 -2.57
N GLY A 368 -0.71 -1.89 -2.83
CA GLY A 368 -1.92 -1.11 -2.53
C GLY A 368 -2.48 -0.25 -3.67
N ALA A 369 -1.87 -0.29 -4.87
CA ALA A 369 -2.43 0.33 -6.08
C ALA A 369 -3.67 -0.43 -6.61
N LEU A 370 -4.67 0.31 -7.09
CA LEU A 370 -5.88 -0.25 -7.69
C LEU A 370 -5.67 -0.48 -9.18
N GLY A 371 -5.02 -1.59 -9.54
CA GLY A 371 -4.77 -2.01 -10.92
C GLY A 371 -6.01 -2.59 -11.62
N PRO A 372 -5.86 -3.06 -12.87
CA PRO A 372 -6.96 -3.69 -13.62
C PRO A 372 -7.65 -4.82 -12.87
N ARG A 373 -6.89 -5.70 -12.21
CA ARG A 373 -7.42 -6.82 -11.43
C ARG A 373 -8.28 -6.33 -10.27
N GLU A 374 -7.78 -5.38 -9.50
CA GLU A 374 -8.50 -4.80 -8.38
C GLU A 374 -9.77 -4.08 -8.85
N ARG A 375 -9.73 -3.40 -10.00
CA ARG A 375 -10.92 -2.74 -10.57
C ARG A 375 -11.99 -3.71 -11.04
N VAL A 376 -11.62 -4.88 -11.58
CA VAL A 376 -12.57 -5.97 -11.87
C VAL A 376 -13.17 -6.50 -10.56
N ALA A 377 -12.35 -6.70 -9.52
CA ALA A 377 -12.83 -7.14 -8.21
C ALA A 377 -13.79 -6.12 -7.57
N VAL A 378 -13.52 -4.82 -7.69
CA VAL A 378 -14.42 -3.73 -7.26
C VAL A 378 -15.76 -3.81 -8.00
N ASP A 379 -15.76 -4.06 -9.33
CA ASP A 379 -17.01 -4.20 -10.10
C ASP A 379 -17.85 -5.39 -9.60
N LEU A 380 -17.19 -6.52 -9.33
CA LEU A 380 -17.86 -7.69 -8.76
C LEU A 380 -18.43 -7.42 -7.36
N VAL A 381 -17.69 -6.72 -6.50
CA VAL A 381 -18.22 -6.29 -5.17
C VAL A 381 -19.43 -5.39 -5.35
N ARG A 382 -19.39 -4.38 -6.24
CA ARG A 382 -20.55 -3.51 -6.56
C ARG A 382 -21.77 -4.31 -7.03
N CYS A 383 -21.56 -5.41 -7.75
CA CYS A 383 -22.62 -6.32 -8.14
C CYS A 383 -23.19 -7.11 -6.96
N LEU A 384 -22.33 -7.60 -6.07
CA LEU A 384 -22.72 -8.41 -4.91
C LEU A 384 -23.45 -7.59 -3.83
N VAL A 385 -22.97 -6.39 -3.51
CA VAL A 385 -23.60 -5.50 -2.50
C VAL A 385 -25.00 -5.05 -2.89
N ARG A 386 -25.33 -5.05 -4.20
CA ARG A 386 -26.69 -4.78 -4.69
C ARG A 386 -27.69 -5.90 -4.38
N ARG A 387 -27.21 -7.08 -3.98
CA ARG A 387 -28.02 -8.27 -3.70
C ARG A 387 -29.02 -8.57 -4.84
N PRO A 388 -28.56 -8.80 -6.07
CA PRO A 388 -29.43 -9.07 -7.22
C PRO A 388 -30.07 -10.46 -7.12
N ASP A 389 -31.19 -10.64 -7.82
CA ASP A 389 -31.82 -11.95 -8.02
C ASP A 389 -30.94 -12.85 -8.89
N ILE A 390 -30.34 -12.28 -9.96
CA ILE A 390 -29.40 -12.94 -10.87
C ILE A 390 -28.10 -12.15 -10.94
N LEU A 391 -26.98 -12.81 -10.67
CA LEU A 391 -25.64 -12.27 -10.94
C LEU A 391 -25.12 -12.90 -12.23
N VAL A 392 -24.70 -12.07 -13.18
CA VAL A 392 -24.05 -12.50 -14.41
C VAL A 392 -22.59 -12.06 -14.36
N VAL A 393 -21.65 -13.01 -14.45
CA VAL A 393 -20.21 -12.75 -14.41
C VAL A 393 -19.60 -13.14 -15.75
N ALA A 394 -19.27 -12.14 -16.58
CA ALA A 394 -18.72 -12.33 -17.92
C ALA A 394 -17.19 -12.29 -17.96
N ILE A 395 -16.58 -11.61 -16.99
CA ILE A 395 -15.13 -11.62 -16.80
C ILE A 395 -14.88 -12.01 -15.36
N LEU A 396 -14.42 -13.25 -15.17
CA LEU A 396 -13.83 -13.64 -13.90
C LEU A 396 -12.40 -13.12 -13.88
N LEU A 397 -11.91 -12.81 -12.68
CA LEU A 397 -10.52 -12.41 -12.48
C LEU A 397 -9.62 -13.49 -13.13
N GLU A 398 -8.87 -13.12 -14.16
CA GLU A 398 -7.90 -14.02 -14.76
C GLU A 398 -6.87 -14.40 -13.70
N GLU A 399 -7.02 -15.61 -13.16
CA GLU A 399 -6.10 -16.16 -12.18
C GLU A 399 -4.99 -16.90 -12.90
N ARG A 400 -3.74 -16.65 -12.49
CA ARG A 400 -2.58 -17.35 -13.05
C ARG A 400 -2.61 -18.86 -12.76
N LYS A 401 -3.39 -19.29 -11.77
CA LYS A 401 -3.52 -20.68 -11.33
C LYS A 401 -4.99 -21.12 -11.42
N PRO A 402 -5.30 -22.19 -12.18
CA PRO A 402 -6.65 -22.75 -12.29
C PRO A 402 -7.30 -23.12 -10.95
N GLU A 403 -6.51 -23.57 -9.97
CA GLU A 403 -7.01 -24.04 -8.66
C GLU A 403 -7.70 -22.93 -7.88
N ASN A 404 -7.06 -21.75 -7.82
CA ASN A 404 -7.62 -20.59 -7.15
C ASN A 404 -8.96 -20.16 -7.78
N PHE A 405 -9.04 -20.25 -9.12
CA PHE A 405 -10.27 -19.95 -9.85
C PHE A 405 -11.40 -20.91 -9.43
N ARG A 406 -11.12 -22.21 -9.33
CA ARG A 406 -12.10 -23.22 -8.91
C ARG A 406 -12.59 -22.96 -7.48
N GLU A 407 -11.68 -22.64 -6.56
CA GLU A 407 -12.01 -22.32 -5.17
C GLU A 407 -12.90 -21.07 -5.07
N ARG A 408 -12.56 -19.99 -5.78
CA ARG A 408 -13.39 -18.77 -5.78
C ARG A 408 -14.73 -18.97 -6.44
N LEU A 409 -14.80 -19.73 -7.53
CA LEU A 409 -16.06 -20.06 -8.19
C LEU A 409 -16.96 -20.87 -7.25
N ALA A 410 -16.41 -21.84 -6.52
CA ALA A 410 -17.14 -22.60 -5.51
C ALA A 410 -17.65 -21.68 -4.38
N ALA A 411 -16.81 -20.80 -3.87
CA ALA A 411 -17.20 -19.81 -2.86
C ALA A 411 -18.28 -18.84 -3.37
N LEU A 412 -18.18 -18.39 -4.62
CA LEU A 412 -19.17 -17.51 -5.24
C LEU A 412 -20.52 -18.22 -5.40
N ARG A 413 -20.50 -19.49 -5.84
CA ARG A 413 -21.70 -20.33 -5.92
C ARG A 413 -22.33 -20.52 -4.54
N ALA A 414 -21.55 -20.81 -3.51
CA ALA A 414 -22.04 -20.91 -2.13
C ALA A 414 -22.66 -19.59 -1.64
N ALA A 415 -21.99 -18.45 -1.85
CA ALA A 415 -22.50 -17.12 -1.51
C ALA A 415 -23.77 -16.73 -2.28
N ARG A 416 -24.05 -17.40 -3.39
CA ARG A 416 -25.23 -17.21 -4.23
C ARG A 416 -26.29 -18.31 -4.06
N ALA A 417 -26.15 -19.19 -3.07
CA ALA A 417 -27.14 -20.21 -2.77
C ALA A 417 -28.56 -19.59 -2.63
N GLY A 418 -29.54 -20.18 -3.33
CA GLY A 418 -30.90 -19.66 -3.39
C GLY A 418 -31.09 -18.42 -4.28
N ARG A 419 -30.09 -18.02 -5.07
CA ARG A 419 -30.17 -16.93 -6.05
C ARG A 419 -29.54 -17.35 -7.38
N GLY A 420 -29.92 -16.68 -8.46
CA GLY A 420 -29.39 -16.99 -9.79
C GLY A 420 -27.92 -16.56 -9.93
N LEU A 421 -27.14 -17.40 -10.60
CA LEU A 421 -25.77 -17.10 -11.01
C LEU A 421 -25.55 -17.60 -12.44
N ILE A 422 -24.97 -16.76 -13.29
CA ILE A 422 -24.57 -17.11 -14.65
C ILE A 422 -23.09 -16.74 -14.78
N VAL A 423 -22.27 -17.69 -15.17
CA VAL A 423 -20.81 -17.53 -15.16
C VAL A 423 -20.24 -17.91 -16.52
N CYS A 424 -19.44 -17.02 -17.11
CA CYS A 424 -18.58 -17.36 -18.23
C CYS A 424 -17.30 -18.03 -17.71
N LEU A 425 -17.02 -19.24 -18.19
CA LEU A 425 -15.80 -19.96 -17.81
C LEU A 425 -14.66 -19.63 -18.78
N PRO A 426 -13.42 -19.46 -18.30
CA PRO A 426 -12.25 -19.29 -19.16
C PRO A 426 -11.99 -20.56 -19.97
N ASP A 427 -11.35 -20.43 -21.14
CA ASP A 427 -11.04 -21.55 -22.05
C ASP A 427 -10.26 -22.68 -21.39
N ALA A 428 -9.47 -22.37 -20.36
CA ALA A 428 -8.65 -23.35 -19.66
C ALA A 428 -9.42 -24.21 -18.64
N ILE A 429 -10.72 -23.97 -18.44
CA ILE A 429 -11.54 -24.66 -17.44
C ILE A 429 -12.70 -25.36 -18.11
N GLU A 430 -12.63 -26.69 -18.14
CA GLU A 430 -13.72 -27.53 -18.61
C GLU A 430 -14.82 -27.65 -17.54
N PRO A 431 -16.11 -27.54 -17.90
CA PRO A 431 -17.22 -27.69 -16.96
C PRO A 431 -17.23 -29.01 -16.21
N ALA A 432 -16.77 -30.09 -16.86
CA ALA A 432 -16.69 -31.43 -16.27
C ALA A 432 -15.69 -31.54 -15.12
N GLU A 433 -14.76 -30.59 -14.98
CA GLU A 433 -13.83 -30.52 -13.85
C GLU A 433 -14.41 -29.80 -12.63
N LEU A 434 -15.62 -29.24 -12.75
CA LEU A 434 -16.29 -28.44 -11.72
C LEU A 434 -17.48 -29.21 -11.13
N PRO A 435 -17.93 -28.88 -9.91
CA PRO A 435 -19.20 -29.39 -9.39
C PRO A 435 -20.35 -29.07 -10.34
N ASP A 436 -21.34 -29.97 -10.43
CA ASP A 436 -22.43 -29.88 -11.40
C ASP A 436 -23.15 -28.53 -11.38
N PHE A 437 -23.31 -27.91 -12.55
CA PHE A 437 -24.17 -26.76 -12.75
C PHE A 437 -25.60 -27.21 -13.05
N ASP A 438 -26.59 -26.38 -12.72
CA ASP A 438 -27.99 -26.65 -13.07
C ASP A 438 -28.20 -26.64 -14.60
N ALA A 439 -27.34 -25.91 -15.32
CA ALA A 439 -27.22 -25.99 -16.78
C ALA A 439 -25.82 -25.56 -17.24
N VAL A 440 -25.35 -26.18 -18.32
CA VAL A 440 -24.16 -25.75 -19.07
C VAL A 440 -24.60 -25.38 -20.48
N ILE A 441 -24.21 -24.22 -20.97
CA ILE A 441 -24.69 -23.68 -22.25
C ILE A 441 -23.49 -23.36 -23.13
N HIS A 442 -23.35 -24.12 -24.21
CA HIS A 442 -22.24 -23.98 -25.14
C HIS A 442 -22.57 -22.97 -26.23
N VAL A 443 -21.58 -22.14 -26.57
CA VAL A 443 -21.69 -21.12 -27.62
C VAL A 443 -20.56 -21.35 -28.63
N ALA A 444 -20.93 -21.45 -29.90
CA ALA A 444 -19.97 -21.50 -31.01
C ALA A 444 -20.23 -20.30 -31.92
N GLY A 445 -19.37 -19.28 -31.81
CA GLY A 445 -19.52 -18.03 -32.56
C GLY A 445 -20.78 -17.27 -32.13
N ASN A 446 -21.84 -17.31 -32.95
CA ASN A 446 -23.11 -16.65 -32.70
C ASN A 446 -24.29 -17.64 -32.48
N ALA A 447 -24.02 -18.94 -32.37
CA ALA A 447 -25.03 -19.98 -32.18
C ALA A 447 -24.89 -20.67 -30.82
N LEU A 448 -26.04 -21.05 -30.24
CA LEU A 448 -26.09 -22.02 -29.16
C LEU A 448 -25.91 -23.41 -29.77
N VAL A 449 -25.07 -24.22 -29.16
CA VAL A 449 -24.83 -25.61 -29.59
C VAL A 449 -25.15 -26.56 -28.45
N ASP A 450 -25.65 -27.74 -28.79
CA ASP A 450 -25.80 -28.83 -27.83
C ASP A 450 -24.41 -29.34 -27.42
N ALA A 451 -24.29 -29.75 -26.15
CA ALA A 451 -23.05 -30.19 -25.52
C ALA A 451 -22.49 -31.49 -26.14
#